data_AF-A0A699K3R3-F1
#
_entry.id   AF-A0A699K3R3-F1
#
_cell.length_a   1.000
_cell.length_b   1.000
_cell.length_c   1.000
_cell.angle_alpha   90.00
_cell.angle_beta   90.00
_cell.angle_gamma   90.00
#
_symmetry.space_group_name_H-M   'P 1'
#
loop_
_entity.id
_entity.type
_entity.pdbx_description
1 polymer ?
#
loop_
_entity_poly.entity_id
_entity_poly.type
_entity_poly.pdbx_seq_one_letter_code
_entity_poly.pdbx_strand_id
1 'polypeptide(L)'
;FAQILGYGDLVQGNIMINKVYHVEGLNHNLFSVGQFCDADFEVAFRKSTCFVKDLQGNDLLIGNLGSDLYTISLQESTSLTPLCLMAKALPTQAWLWHRRLSHLNFDYINLLSNKDVMIGLPKLKYVKDQLCSSCELSKAKRSSFKSMVVPSSKGRLDLLHMDLCGPMRVASINGKKYILVIVDEYSRYTWTLFLRSKEETPEVLKEFLTMIQRNLQALVITEIKEVSETSVANDTSGLVPQRQKESDYENSDPVPQLQNVSSSADAHVPSQQEL
;
A
#
# COMPACT_ATOMS: atom_id res chain seq x y z
N PHE A 1 -18.27 -34.39 -9.86
CA PHE A 1 -16.86 -34.13 -9.55
C PHE A 1 -16.78 -33.50 -8.16
N ALA A 2 -15.90 -33.99 -7.28
CA ALA A 2 -15.73 -33.40 -5.95
C ALA A 2 -14.98 -32.06 -6.04
N GLN A 3 -15.29 -31.11 -5.16
CA GLN A 3 -14.72 -29.77 -5.19
C GLN A 3 -13.35 -29.73 -4.48
N ILE A 4 -12.32 -29.28 -5.19
CA ILE A 4 -11.01 -28.99 -4.60
C ILE A 4 -11.11 -27.64 -3.87
N LEU A 5 -10.87 -27.65 -2.58
CA LEU A 5 -10.93 -26.45 -1.72
C LEU A 5 -9.58 -25.74 -1.63
N GLY A 6 -8.48 -26.49 -1.65
CA GLY A 6 -7.14 -25.93 -1.49
C GLY A 6 -6.06 -26.94 -1.82
N TYR A 7 -4.80 -26.53 -1.62
CA TYR A 7 -3.64 -27.42 -1.78
C TYR A 7 -2.58 -27.13 -0.72
N GLY A 8 -1.76 -28.11 -0.39
CA GLY A 8 -0.66 -27.96 0.56
C GLY A 8 0.46 -28.95 0.27
N ASP A 9 1.51 -28.89 1.08
CA ASP A 9 2.63 -29.82 0.98
C ASP A 9 2.57 -30.75 2.20
N LEU A 10 2.67 -32.06 1.96
CA LEU A 10 2.69 -33.08 3.01
C LEU A 10 4.14 -33.48 3.27
N VAL A 11 4.57 -33.38 4.53
CA VAL A 11 5.90 -33.82 4.96
C VAL A 11 5.75 -34.99 5.91
N GLN A 12 6.43 -36.10 5.63
CA GLN A 12 6.51 -37.26 6.51
C GLN A 12 7.93 -37.80 6.53
N GLY A 13 8.62 -37.66 7.67
CA GLY A 13 10.02 -38.02 7.78
C GLY A 13 10.88 -37.23 6.79
N ASN A 14 11.58 -37.94 5.90
CA ASN A 14 12.39 -37.39 4.81
C ASN A 14 11.61 -37.21 3.49
N ILE A 15 10.32 -37.55 3.45
CA ILE A 15 9.47 -37.47 2.25
C ILE A 15 8.70 -36.15 2.25
N MET A 16 8.74 -35.44 1.12
CA MET A 16 7.92 -34.26 0.88
C MET A 16 7.09 -34.48 -0.39
N ILE A 17 5.76 -34.48 -0.24
CA ILE A 17 4.82 -34.57 -1.35
C ILE A 17 4.22 -33.18 -1.57
N ASN A 18 4.57 -32.58 -2.71
CA ASN A 18 4.16 -31.23 -3.04
C ASN A 18 2.77 -31.20 -3.69
N LYS A 19 2.04 -30.10 -3.51
CA LYS A 19 0.74 -29.84 -4.17
C LYS A 19 -0.33 -30.93 -3.93
N VAL A 20 -0.44 -31.40 -2.68
CA VAL A 20 -1.53 -32.27 -2.23
C VAL A 20 -2.84 -31.48 -2.22
N TYR A 21 -3.88 -31.98 -2.89
CA TYR A 21 -5.18 -31.33 -2.93
C TYR A 21 -6.04 -31.66 -1.70
N HIS A 22 -6.65 -30.64 -1.11
CA HIS A 22 -7.70 -30.79 -0.12
C HIS A 22 -9.06 -30.78 -0.82
N VAL A 23 -9.77 -31.91 -0.74
CA VAL A 23 -11.06 -32.12 -1.40
C VAL A 23 -12.13 -32.32 -0.34
N GLU A 24 -13.23 -31.57 -0.45
CA GLU A 24 -14.34 -31.68 0.48
C GLU A 24 -15.01 -33.06 0.40
N GLY A 25 -15.24 -33.70 1.55
CA GLY A 25 -15.95 -34.97 1.65
C GLY A 25 -15.10 -36.22 1.40
N LEU A 26 -13.79 -36.11 1.17
CA LEU A 26 -12.89 -37.27 1.16
C LEU A 26 -12.46 -37.63 2.59
N ASN A 27 -12.83 -38.84 3.03
CA ASN A 27 -12.46 -39.36 4.34
C ASN A 27 -11.04 -39.93 4.41
N HIS A 28 -10.42 -40.19 3.24
CA HIS A 28 -9.09 -40.78 3.13
C HIS A 28 -8.23 -39.98 2.13
N ASN A 29 -6.93 -39.94 2.40
CA ASN A 29 -5.95 -39.36 1.49
C ASN A 29 -5.67 -40.32 0.33
N LEU A 30 -5.62 -39.79 -0.89
CA LEU A 30 -5.24 -40.54 -2.08
C LEU A 30 -3.87 -40.07 -2.55
N PHE A 31 -2.99 -41.02 -2.86
CA PHE A 31 -1.66 -40.74 -3.38
C PHE A 31 -1.59 -41.12 -4.86
N SER A 32 -1.04 -40.21 -5.68
CA SER A 32 -0.79 -40.50 -7.09
C SER A 32 0.53 -41.25 -7.25
N VAL A 33 0.48 -42.45 -7.81
CA VAL A 33 1.69 -43.22 -8.17
C VAL A 33 2.59 -42.42 -9.11
N GLY A 34 2.01 -41.69 -10.07
CA GLY A 34 2.76 -40.83 -10.98
C GLY A 34 3.54 -39.73 -10.27
N GLN A 35 2.98 -39.12 -9.22
CA GLN A 35 3.70 -38.10 -8.44
C GLN A 35 4.90 -38.67 -7.68
N PHE A 36 4.85 -39.93 -7.26
CA PHE A 36 6.01 -40.60 -6.67
C PHE A 36 7.09 -40.85 -7.72
N CYS A 37 6.70 -41.32 -8.91
CA CYS A 37 7.64 -41.53 -10.01
C CYS A 37 8.30 -40.22 -10.46
N ASP A 38 7.55 -39.12 -10.55
CA ASP A 38 8.07 -37.78 -10.90
C ASP A 38 9.04 -37.22 -9.85
N ALA A 39 8.98 -37.74 -8.62
CA ALA A 39 9.86 -37.37 -7.51
C ALA A 39 11.01 -38.37 -7.31
N ASP A 40 11.34 -39.15 -8.35
CA ASP A 40 12.42 -40.14 -8.38
C ASP A 40 12.28 -41.27 -7.33
N PHE A 41 11.04 -41.58 -6.91
CA PHE A 41 10.76 -42.74 -6.06
C PHE A 41 10.32 -43.96 -6.88
N GLU A 42 10.77 -45.14 -6.47
CA GLU A 42 10.29 -46.41 -7.04
C GLU A 42 9.03 -46.86 -6.29
N VAL A 43 7.95 -47.12 -7.04
CA VAL A 43 6.71 -47.67 -6.48
C VAL A 43 6.51 -49.10 -6.95
N ALA A 44 6.47 -50.05 -6.02
CA ALA A 44 6.31 -51.47 -6.31
C ALA A 44 5.06 -52.04 -5.64
N PHE A 45 4.22 -52.73 -6.42
CA PHE A 45 3.05 -53.45 -5.92
C PHE A 45 3.30 -54.96 -5.92
N ARG A 46 3.05 -55.61 -4.78
CA ARG A 46 3.05 -57.07 -4.61
C ARG A 46 1.67 -57.52 -4.15
N LYS A 47 1.39 -58.83 -4.22
CA LYS A 47 0.08 -59.43 -3.93
C LYS A 47 -0.63 -58.91 -2.67
N SER A 48 0.10 -58.61 -1.59
CA SER A 48 -0.47 -58.16 -0.32
C SER A 48 0.13 -56.86 0.23
N THR A 49 1.12 -56.28 -0.45
CA THR A 49 1.90 -55.15 0.06
C THR A 49 2.34 -54.24 -1.08
N CYS A 50 2.45 -52.94 -0.83
CA CYS A 50 3.14 -52.01 -1.73
C CYS A 50 4.26 -51.27 -0.99
N PHE A 51 5.27 -50.84 -1.74
CA PHE A 51 6.43 -50.12 -1.22
C PHE A 51 6.70 -48.89 -2.06
N VAL A 52 7.07 -47.79 -1.42
CA VAL A 52 7.67 -46.61 -2.05
C VAL A 52 9.11 -46.55 -1.56
N LYS A 53 10.07 -46.58 -2.49
CA LYS A 53 11.50 -46.61 -2.19
C LYS A 53 12.23 -45.39 -2.73
N ASP A 54 13.29 -44.99 -2.04
CA ASP A 54 14.26 -44.04 -2.58
C ASP A 54 15.17 -44.70 -3.65
N LEU A 55 15.97 -43.87 -4.33
CA LEU A 55 16.97 -44.32 -5.30
C LEU A 55 18.07 -45.22 -4.69
N GLN A 56 18.18 -45.28 -3.36
CA GLN A 56 19.13 -46.14 -2.64
C GLN A 56 18.51 -47.50 -2.30
N GLY A 57 17.21 -47.69 -2.58
CA GLY A 57 16.47 -48.93 -2.34
C GLY A 57 15.88 -49.06 -0.94
N ASN A 58 15.90 -47.99 -0.12
CA ASN A 58 15.33 -47.99 1.22
C ASN A 58 13.80 -47.86 1.15
N ASP A 59 13.07 -48.68 1.91
CA ASP A 59 11.61 -48.61 2.02
C ASP A 59 11.21 -47.36 2.82
N LEU A 60 10.64 -46.36 2.15
CA LEU A 60 10.19 -45.10 2.75
C LEU A 60 8.74 -45.18 3.24
N LEU A 61 7.88 -45.84 2.46
CA LEU A 61 6.49 -46.11 2.83
C LEU A 61 6.15 -47.56 2.53
N ILE A 62 5.43 -48.19 3.45
CA ILE A 62 4.92 -49.55 3.32
C ILE A 62 3.40 -49.50 3.41
N GLY A 63 2.73 -49.98 2.37
CA GLY A 63 1.28 -50.16 2.34
C GLY A 63 0.90 -51.63 2.36
N ASN A 64 -0.25 -51.92 2.96
CA ASN A 64 -0.84 -53.26 2.98
C ASN A 64 -2.15 -53.25 2.19
N LEU A 65 -2.46 -54.37 1.54
CA LEU A 65 -3.74 -54.54 0.86
C LEU A 65 -4.86 -54.78 1.89
N GLY A 66 -5.91 -53.95 1.86
CA GLY A 66 -7.12 -54.10 2.66
C GLY A 66 -8.35 -53.66 1.86
N SER A 67 -9.40 -54.50 1.84
CA SER A 67 -10.66 -54.21 1.12
C SER A 67 -10.44 -53.70 -0.32
N ASP A 68 -9.59 -54.40 -1.08
CA ASP A 68 -9.20 -54.11 -2.47
C ASP A 68 -8.38 -52.85 -2.72
N LEU A 69 -7.96 -52.12 -1.66
CA LEU A 69 -7.10 -50.95 -1.76
C LEU A 69 -5.80 -51.14 -0.99
N TYR A 70 -4.70 -50.62 -1.53
CA TYR A 70 -3.46 -50.52 -0.77
C TYR A 70 -3.53 -49.31 0.16
N THR A 71 -3.51 -49.56 1.47
CA THR A 71 -3.53 -48.53 2.50
C THR A 71 -2.15 -48.36 3.10
N ILE A 72 -1.65 -47.13 3.13
CA ILE A 72 -0.40 -46.76 3.77
C ILE A 72 -0.74 -46.15 5.14
N SER A 73 -0.22 -46.74 6.21
CA SER A 73 -0.33 -46.16 7.55
C SER A 73 0.79 -45.14 7.74
N LEU A 74 0.43 -43.86 7.80
CA LEU A 74 1.37 -42.81 8.14
C LEU A 74 1.63 -42.90 9.65
N GLN A 75 2.88 -43.15 10.09
CA GLN A 75 3.19 -43.09 11.51
C GLN A 75 2.98 -41.65 12.00
N GLU A 76 2.18 -41.50 13.07
CA GLU A 76 2.12 -40.24 13.80
C GLU A 76 3.52 -39.91 14.30
N SER A 77 4.10 -38.82 13.80
CA SER A 77 5.37 -38.33 14.33
C SER A 77 5.16 -38.03 15.81
N THR A 78 6.00 -38.59 16.67
CA THR A 78 6.04 -38.34 18.13
C THR A 78 6.42 -36.90 18.50
N SER A 79 6.39 -35.97 17.54
CA SER A 79 6.54 -34.55 17.81
C SER A 79 5.30 -34.04 18.55
N LEU A 80 5.50 -33.53 19.76
CA LEU A 80 4.48 -32.84 20.58
C LEU A 80 3.89 -31.59 19.90
N THR A 81 4.41 -31.19 18.74
CA THR A 81 3.84 -30.14 17.90
C THR A 81 2.85 -30.78 16.93
N PRO A 82 1.54 -30.52 17.05
CA PRO A 82 0.58 -30.98 16.04
C PRO A 82 0.99 -30.39 14.69
N LEU A 83 1.32 -31.25 13.72
CA LEU A 83 1.60 -30.86 12.35
C LEU A 83 0.27 -30.40 11.72
N CYS A 84 -0.13 -29.16 11.96
CA CYS A 84 -1.35 -28.60 11.40
C CYS A 84 -1.13 -28.32 9.90
N LEU A 85 -1.45 -29.32 9.07
CA LEU A 85 -1.47 -29.18 7.61
C LEU A 85 -2.67 -28.31 7.22
N MET A 86 -2.51 -26.99 7.24
CA MET A 86 -3.50 -26.11 6.62
C MET A 86 -3.25 -26.05 5.11
N ALA A 87 -4.23 -26.52 4.34
CA ALA A 87 -4.25 -26.31 2.91
C ALA A 87 -4.32 -24.80 2.60
N LYS A 88 -3.47 -24.35 1.69
CA LYS A 88 -3.55 -23.01 1.10
C LYS A 88 -4.78 -22.94 0.21
N ALA A 89 -5.50 -21.83 0.29
CA ALA A 89 -6.61 -21.56 -0.61
C ALA A 89 -6.09 -21.42 -2.05
N LEU A 90 -6.86 -21.93 -3.01
CA LEU A 90 -6.61 -21.66 -4.43
C LEU A 90 -6.66 -20.15 -4.67
N PRO A 91 -5.79 -19.55 -5.53
CA PRO A 91 -5.80 -18.11 -5.77
C PRO A 91 -7.19 -17.56 -6.09
N THR A 92 -7.93 -18.23 -6.97
CA THR A 92 -9.31 -17.84 -7.32
C THR A 92 -10.24 -17.76 -6.11
N GLN A 93 -10.12 -18.72 -5.18
CA GLN A 93 -10.91 -18.77 -3.95
C GLN A 93 -10.47 -17.68 -2.96
N ALA A 94 -9.16 -17.47 -2.81
CA ALA A 94 -8.64 -16.44 -1.92
C ALA A 94 -9.06 -15.04 -2.37
N TRP A 95 -8.96 -14.76 -3.66
CA TRP A 95 -9.38 -13.51 -4.28
C TRP A 95 -10.91 -13.32 -4.29
N LEU A 96 -11.69 -14.40 -4.40
CA LEU A 96 -13.14 -14.35 -4.25
C LEU A 96 -13.54 -13.89 -2.86
N TRP A 97 -12.96 -14.48 -1.80
CA TRP A 97 -13.25 -14.10 -0.43
C TRP A 97 -12.74 -12.69 -0.10
N HIS A 98 -11.57 -12.30 -0.60
CA HIS A 98 -11.10 -10.91 -0.52
C HIS A 98 -12.14 -9.92 -1.06
N ARG A 99 -12.76 -10.19 -2.22
CA ARG A 99 -13.82 -9.34 -2.79
C ARG A 99 -15.13 -9.40 -2.00
N ARG A 100 -15.58 -10.59 -1.59
CA ARG A 100 -16.82 -10.76 -0.79
C ARG A 100 -16.75 -10.06 0.55
N LEU A 101 -15.57 -9.97 1.16
CA LEU A 101 -15.32 -9.31 2.43
C LEU A 101 -14.88 -7.85 2.26
N SER A 102 -15.34 -7.18 1.19
CA SER A 102 -15.07 -5.75 0.95
C SER A 102 -13.59 -5.39 0.95
N HIS A 103 -12.77 -6.20 0.27
CA HIS A 103 -11.33 -5.97 0.12
C HIS A 103 -10.53 -6.00 1.44
N LEU A 104 -10.95 -6.87 2.36
CA LEU A 104 -10.26 -7.12 3.62
C LEU A 104 -8.84 -7.66 3.39
N ASN A 105 -7.89 -7.31 4.27
CA ASN A 105 -6.54 -7.85 4.21
C ASN A 105 -6.59 -9.38 4.41
N PHE A 106 -5.79 -10.13 3.65
CA PHE A 106 -5.65 -11.58 3.75
C PHE A 106 -5.26 -12.04 5.16
N ASP A 107 -4.46 -11.27 5.91
CA ASP A 107 -4.15 -11.58 7.31
C ASP A 107 -5.40 -11.56 8.20
N TYR A 108 -6.31 -10.61 7.96
CA TYR A 108 -7.58 -10.55 8.66
C TYR A 108 -8.53 -11.66 8.21
N ILE A 109 -8.53 -12.04 6.93
CA ILE A 109 -9.29 -13.20 6.45
C ILE A 109 -8.79 -14.49 7.13
N ASN A 110 -7.48 -14.67 7.25
CA ASN A 110 -6.89 -15.78 8.00
C ASN A 110 -7.27 -15.74 9.48
N LEU A 111 -7.29 -14.57 10.10
CA LEU A 111 -7.74 -14.40 11.48
C LEU A 111 -9.21 -14.82 11.66
N LEU A 112 -10.08 -14.41 10.74
CA LEU A 112 -11.51 -14.78 10.76
C LEU A 112 -11.70 -16.29 10.58
N SER A 113 -10.98 -16.89 9.64
CA SER A 113 -10.96 -18.33 9.38
C SER A 113 -10.50 -19.11 10.63
N ASN A 114 -9.41 -18.69 11.26
CA ASN A 114 -8.84 -19.36 12.42
C ASN A 114 -9.71 -19.26 13.68
N LYS A 115 -10.45 -18.16 13.83
CA LYS A 115 -11.33 -17.92 14.98
C LYS A 115 -12.75 -18.46 14.79
N ASP A 116 -13.05 -19.07 13.63
CA ASP A 116 -14.36 -19.63 13.30
C ASP A 116 -15.52 -18.62 13.46
N VAL A 117 -15.25 -17.34 13.16
CA VAL A 117 -16.20 -16.23 13.39
C VAL A 117 -17.26 -16.15 12.28
N MET A 118 -16.99 -16.73 11.11
CA MET A 118 -17.85 -16.64 9.93
C MET A 118 -18.29 -18.01 9.45
N ILE A 119 -19.61 -18.19 9.34
CA ILE A 119 -20.21 -19.37 8.74
C ILE A 119 -19.91 -19.39 7.23
N GLY A 120 -19.43 -20.53 6.73
CA GLY A 120 -19.19 -20.75 5.29
C GLY A 120 -17.85 -20.24 4.77
N LEU A 121 -16.98 -19.66 5.62
CA LEU A 121 -15.59 -19.37 5.25
C LEU A 121 -14.73 -20.64 5.41
N PRO A 122 -14.13 -21.17 4.33
CA PRO A 122 -13.29 -22.37 4.43
C PRO A 122 -12.08 -22.17 5.35
N LYS A 123 -11.77 -23.18 6.15
CA LYS A 123 -10.58 -23.21 7.03
C LYS A 123 -9.31 -23.47 6.21
N LEU A 124 -8.87 -22.45 5.49
CA LEU A 124 -7.72 -22.48 4.58
C LEU A 124 -6.76 -21.35 4.91
N LYS A 125 -5.51 -21.49 4.47
CA LYS A 125 -4.54 -20.39 4.51
C LYS A 125 -4.69 -19.52 3.26
N TYR A 126 -5.12 -18.29 3.45
CA TYR A 126 -5.28 -17.26 2.43
C TYR A 126 -3.98 -16.48 2.27
N VAL A 127 -3.34 -16.56 1.11
CA VAL A 127 -2.07 -15.88 0.84
C VAL A 127 -2.28 -14.81 -0.22
N LYS A 128 -1.70 -13.63 0.00
CA LYS A 128 -1.64 -12.57 -1.00
C LYS A 128 -0.49 -12.87 -1.96
N ASP A 129 -0.83 -13.30 -3.17
CA ASP A 129 0.12 -13.56 -4.25
C ASP A 129 0.25 -12.38 -5.23
N GLN A 130 -0.74 -11.50 -5.29
CA GLN A 130 -0.80 -10.36 -6.21
C GLN A 130 -1.28 -9.07 -5.53
N LEU A 131 -1.12 -7.94 -6.21
CA LEU A 131 -1.70 -6.66 -5.80
C LEU A 131 -3.15 -6.54 -6.28
N CYS A 132 -3.98 -5.91 -5.46
CA CYS A 132 -5.36 -5.57 -5.82
C CYS A 132 -5.40 -4.11 -6.26
N SER A 133 -5.68 -3.85 -7.54
CA SER A 133 -5.77 -2.49 -8.08
C SER A 133 -6.76 -1.60 -7.33
N SER A 134 -7.94 -2.14 -6.97
CA SER A 134 -8.93 -1.41 -6.18
C SER A 134 -8.43 -1.06 -4.78
N CYS A 135 -7.70 -1.96 -4.12
CA CYS A 135 -7.11 -1.67 -2.81
C CYS A 135 -6.00 -0.63 -2.92
N GLU A 136 -5.18 -0.73 -3.96
CA GLU A 136 -4.06 0.17 -4.17
C GLU A 136 -4.54 1.60 -4.34
N LEU A 137 -5.52 1.82 -5.22
CA LEU A 137 -6.10 3.15 -5.44
C LEU A 137 -6.85 3.69 -4.22
N SER A 138 -7.60 2.84 -3.51
CA SER A 138 -8.40 3.26 -2.35
C SER A 138 -7.61 3.44 -1.06
N LYS A 139 -6.49 2.73 -0.89
CA LYS A 139 -5.63 2.77 0.31
C LYS A 139 -4.32 3.53 0.09
N ALA A 140 -4.10 4.08 -1.11
CA ALA A 140 -2.97 4.95 -1.38
C ALA A 140 -3.01 6.15 -0.43
N LYS A 141 -1.88 6.42 0.23
CA LYS A 141 -1.71 7.60 1.08
C LYS A 141 -0.97 8.67 0.29
N ARG A 142 -1.46 9.91 0.33
CA ARG A 142 -0.69 11.06 -0.18
C ARG A 142 0.68 11.10 0.53
N SER A 143 1.74 11.36 -0.21
CA SER A 143 3.06 11.57 0.38
C SER A 143 3.00 12.68 1.43
N SER A 144 3.77 12.54 2.51
CA SER A 144 3.87 13.59 3.52
C SER A 144 4.46 14.85 2.90
N PHE A 145 3.92 16.00 3.27
CA PHE A 145 4.56 17.28 2.94
C PHE A 145 5.95 17.36 3.58
N LYS A 146 6.93 17.93 2.86
CA LYS A 146 8.24 18.22 3.44
C LYS A 146 8.07 19.30 4.51
N SER A 147 8.61 19.07 5.71
CA SER A 147 8.67 20.12 6.73
C SER A 147 9.58 21.25 6.25
N MET A 148 9.10 22.49 6.25
CA MET A 148 9.98 23.65 6.07
C MET A 148 10.76 23.88 7.37
N VAL A 149 12.09 23.73 7.30
CA VAL A 149 13.01 23.93 8.44
C VAL A 149 13.49 25.38 8.51
N VAL A 150 13.44 26.11 7.39
CA VAL A 150 13.87 27.51 7.29
C VAL A 150 12.68 28.33 6.79
N PRO A 151 12.29 29.43 7.45
CA PRO A 151 11.30 30.37 6.93
C PRO A 151 11.68 30.83 5.52
N SER A 152 10.73 30.84 4.58
CA SER A 152 10.98 31.39 3.24
C SER A 152 11.19 32.90 3.26
N SER A 153 10.54 33.60 4.19
CA SER A 153 10.70 35.03 4.44
C SER A 153 12.12 35.41 4.91
N LYS A 154 12.69 36.48 4.35
CA LYS A 154 14.03 36.99 4.71
C LYS A 154 13.97 38.02 5.85
N GLY A 155 12.81 38.60 6.11
CA GLY A 155 12.56 39.61 7.13
C GLY A 155 11.10 39.68 7.59
N ARG A 156 10.85 40.55 8.57
CA ARG A 156 9.50 40.79 9.12
C ARG A 156 8.59 41.40 8.06
N LEU A 157 7.35 40.92 8.01
CA LEU A 157 6.30 41.38 7.09
C LEU A 157 6.53 41.01 5.61
N ASP A 158 7.54 40.20 5.28
CA ASP A 158 7.78 39.76 3.91
C ASP A 158 6.62 38.91 3.38
N LEU A 159 6.14 37.96 4.19
CA LEU A 159 5.03 37.05 3.90
C LEU A 159 4.06 37.00 5.08
N LEU A 160 2.80 37.34 4.81
CA LEU A 160 1.71 37.20 5.75
C LEU A 160 0.81 36.04 5.33
N HIS A 161 0.54 35.14 6.28
CA HIS A 161 -0.47 34.08 6.15
C HIS A 161 -1.76 34.57 6.79
N MET A 162 -2.85 34.57 6.03
CA MET A 162 -4.15 35.06 6.50
C MET A 162 -5.20 33.97 6.40
N ASP A 163 -6.04 33.86 7.42
CA ASP A 163 -7.20 32.96 7.43
C ASP A 163 -8.42 33.66 8.05
N LEU A 164 -9.59 33.41 7.46
CA LEU A 164 -10.85 33.97 7.90
C LEU A 164 -11.73 32.87 8.49
N CYS A 165 -11.82 32.86 9.81
CA CYS A 165 -12.58 31.86 10.56
C CYS A 165 -13.99 32.38 10.90
N GLY A 166 -15.03 31.64 10.50
CA GLY A 166 -16.42 31.90 10.93
C GLY A 166 -17.50 31.55 9.91
N PRO A 167 -18.78 31.72 10.29
CA PRO A 167 -19.27 32.40 11.50
C PRO A 167 -19.16 31.55 12.77
N MET A 168 -18.70 32.15 13.86
CA MET A 168 -18.70 31.58 15.20
C MET A 168 -20.11 31.40 15.71
N ARG A 169 -20.34 30.29 16.44
CA ARG A 169 -21.63 30.01 17.10
C ARG A 169 -22.00 31.08 18.12
N VAL A 170 -20.99 31.57 18.86
CA VAL A 170 -21.14 32.63 19.86
C VAL A 170 -20.52 33.90 19.30
N ALA A 171 -21.28 34.99 19.33
CA ALA A 171 -20.76 36.29 18.95
C ALA A 171 -19.85 36.84 20.05
N SER A 172 -18.84 37.61 19.67
CA SER A 172 -18.09 38.45 20.61
C SER A 172 -19.01 39.46 21.31
N ILE A 173 -18.49 40.12 22.35
CA ILE A 173 -19.21 41.15 23.12
C ILE A 173 -19.83 42.23 22.22
N ASN A 174 -19.17 42.57 21.10
CA ASN A 174 -19.64 43.57 20.14
C ASN A 174 -20.45 42.99 18.96
N GLY A 175 -20.95 41.76 19.08
CA GLY A 175 -21.77 41.10 18.07
C GLY A 175 -21.01 40.62 16.83
N LYS A 176 -19.67 40.61 16.86
CA LYS A 176 -18.84 40.12 15.74
C LYS A 176 -18.74 38.60 15.76
N LYS A 177 -18.89 37.95 14.61
CA LYS A 177 -18.96 36.48 14.45
C LYS A 177 -17.83 35.89 13.61
N TYR A 178 -16.99 36.70 13.00
CA TYR A 178 -15.86 36.24 12.21
C TYR A 178 -14.55 36.71 12.85
N ILE A 179 -13.48 35.96 12.63
CA ILE A 179 -12.14 36.25 13.12
C ILE A 179 -11.19 36.15 11.94
N LEU A 180 -10.58 37.25 11.56
CA LEU A 180 -9.45 37.28 10.64
C LEU A 180 -8.17 37.11 11.44
N VAL A 181 -7.44 36.03 11.17
CA VAL A 181 -6.13 35.75 11.76
C VAL A 181 -5.06 36.07 10.74
N ILE A 182 -4.08 36.87 11.13
CA ILE A 182 -2.96 37.29 10.29
C ILE A 182 -1.68 36.89 11.01
N VAL A 183 -0.84 36.09 10.37
CA VAL A 183 0.42 35.59 10.95
C VAL A 183 1.58 36.03 10.07
N ASP A 184 2.57 36.69 10.67
CA ASP A 184 3.85 36.96 10.02
C ASP A 184 4.72 35.69 10.01
N GLU A 185 5.19 35.27 8.83
CA GLU A 185 5.99 34.06 8.70
C GLU A 185 7.31 34.14 9.46
N TYR A 186 7.99 35.30 9.43
CA TYR A 186 9.31 35.48 10.01
C TYR A 186 9.28 35.55 11.54
N SER A 187 8.51 36.49 12.09
CA SER A 187 8.46 36.74 13.54
C SER A 187 7.48 35.84 14.28
N ARG A 188 6.60 35.15 13.56
CA ARG A 188 5.48 34.38 14.11
C ARG A 188 4.47 35.25 14.88
N TYR A 189 4.58 36.57 14.80
CA TYR A 189 3.62 37.47 15.42
C TYR A 189 2.25 37.29 14.76
N THR A 190 1.22 37.21 15.59
CA THR A 190 -0.16 36.93 15.15
C THR A 190 -1.07 38.08 15.56
N TRP A 191 -1.81 38.62 14.59
CA TRP A 191 -2.90 39.56 14.83
C TRP A 191 -4.24 38.87 14.63
N THR A 192 -5.20 39.21 15.49
CA THR A 192 -6.57 38.70 15.41
C THR A 192 -7.54 39.86 15.35
N LEU A 193 -8.30 39.96 14.26
CA LEU A 193 -9.27 41.02 14.02
C LEU A 193 -10.67 40.41 13.98
N PHE A 194 -11.59 40.95 14.78
CA PHE A 194 -12.97 40.49 14.79
C PHE A 194 -13.78 41.24 13.74
N LEU A 195 -14.61 40.52 12.98
CA LEU A 195 -15.48 41.04 11.91
C LEU A 195 -16.95 40.63 12.14
N ARG A 196 -17.89 41.49 11.76
CA ARG A 196 -19.33 41.17 11.84
C ARG A 196 -19.77 40.30 10.67
N SER A 197 -19.21 40.55 9.49
CA SER A 197 -19.45 39.78 8.27
C SER A 197 -18.15 39.57 7.47
N LYS A 198 -18.15 38.67 6.47
CA LYS A 198 -16.95 38.41 5.66
C LYS A 198 -16.63 39.58 4.73
N GLU A 199 -17.65 40.35 4.38
CA GLU A 199 -17.58 41.49 3.46
C GLU A 199 -16.80 42.67 4.06
N GLU A 200 -16.62 42.73 5.39
CA GLU A 200 -15.81 43.77 6.08
C GLU A 200 -14.29 43.51 5.98
N THR A 201 -13.89 42.33 5.50
CA THR A 201 -12.48 41.91 5.42
C THR A 201 -11.59 42.89 4.64
N PRO A 202 -11.92 43.34 3.42
CA PRO A 202 -11.05 44.24 2.66
C PRO A 202 -10.85 45.60 3.34
N GLU A 203 -11.90 46.19 3.94
CA GLU A 203 -11.78 47.47 4.65
C GLU A 203 -10.89 47.33 5.88
N VAL A 204 -11.15 46.31 6.71
CA VAL A 204 -10.37 46.07 7.93
C VAL A 204 -8.93 45.71 7.62
N LEU A 205 -8.69 44.96 6.54
CA LEU A 205 -7.34 44.67 6.07
C LEU A 205 -6.63 45.96 5.65
N LYS A 206 -7.28 46.84 4.88
CA LYS A 206 -6.68 48.13 4.46
C LYS A 206 -6.30 49.01 5.65
N GLU A 207 -7.18 49.08 6.66
CA GLU A 207 -6.89 49.79 7.92
C GLU A 207 -5.70 49.18 8.66
N PHE A 208 -5.68 47.85 8.77
CA PHE A 208 -4.59 47.11 9.39
C PHE A 208 -3.24 47.35 8.70
N LEU A 209 -3.21 47.28 7.37
CA LEU A 209 -2.01 47.55 6.58
C LEU A 209 -1.50 48.98 6.79
N THR A 210 -2.42 49.96 6.80
CA THR A 210 -2.09 51.36 7.04
C THR A 210 -1.54 51.58 8.45
N MET A 211 -2.12 50.91 9.46
CA MET A 211 -1.66 50.96 10.84
C MET A 211 -0.23 50.40 10.97
N ILE A 212 0.03 49.24 10.36
CA ILE A 212 1.35 48.59 10.40
C ILE A 212 2.43 49.44 9.72
N GLN A 213 2.13 49.99 8.54
CA GLN A 213 3.04 50.87 7.81
C GLN A 213 3.44 52.09 8.65
N ARG A 214 2.48 52.70 9.36
CA ARG A 214 2.74 53.85 10.24
C ARG A 214 3.57 53.48 11.47
N ASN A 215 3.26 52.36 12.11
CA ASN A 215 3.88 51.98 13.39
C ASN A 215 5.31 51.44 13.22
N LEU A 216 5.59 50.74 12.12
CA LEU A 216 6.87 50.04 11.95
C LEU A 216 7.84 50.75 11.01
N GLN A 217 7.45 51.89 10.40
CA GLN A 217 8.23 52.63 9.40
C GLN A 217 8.78 51.74 8.27
N ALA A 218 8.15 50.58 8.05
CA ALA A 218 8.56 49.57 7.11
C ALA A 218 7.56 49.53 5.97
N LEU A 219 8.04 49.87 4.78
CA LEU A 219 7.35 49.64 3.52
C LEU A 219 7.76 48.26 3.02
N VAL A 220 6.76 47.52 2.53
CA VAL A 220 6.84 46.30 1.70
C VAL A 220 6.36 45.06 2.46
N ILE A 221 5.04 44.83 2.36
CA ILE A 221 4.51 43.48 2.40
C ILE A 221 4.68 42.95 0.98
N THR A 222 5.45 41.89 0.82
CA THR A 222 5.83 41.38 -0.51
C THR A 222 4.78 40.41 -1.03
N GLU A 223 4.18 39.61 -0.16
CA GLU A 223 3.24 38.58 -0.55
C GLU A 223 2.20 38.34 0.56
N ILE A 224 0.94 38.14 0.16
CA ILE A 224 -0.15 37.72 1.05
C ILE A 224 -0.62 36.36 0.56
N LYS A 225 -0.55 35.33 1.42
CA LYS A 225 -1.14 34.02 1.16
C LYS A 225 -2.43 33.88 1.94
N GLU A 226 -3.54 33.89 1.21
CA GLU A 226 -4.84 33.54 1.76
C GLU A 226 -4.93 32.02 1.90
N VAL A 227 -5.14 31.55 3.12
CA VAL A 227 -5.36 30.13 3.43
C VAL A 227 -6.87 29.87 3.38
N SER A 228 -7.50 30.16 2.24
CA SER A 228 -8.92 29.85 2.05
C SER A 228 -9.06 28.44 1.45
N GLU A 229 -9.78 27.53 2.11
CA GLU A 229 -10.28 26.29 1.49
C GLU A 229 -11.39 26.53 0.45
N THR A 230 -11.65 27.77 0.05
CA THR A 230 -12.58 28.12 -1.03
C THR A 230 -12.03 29.28 -1.84
N SER A 231 -11.62 29.01 -3.07
CA SER A 231 -11.18 30.01 -4.04
C SER A 231 -12.26 31.06 -4.28
N VAL A 232 -12.01 32.30 -3.84
CA VAL A 232 -12.58 33.48 -4.46
C VAL A 232 -11.41 34.25 -5.04
N ALA A 233 -11.28 34.24 -6.36
CA ALA A 233 -10.28 35.03 -7.05
C ALA A 233 -10.61 36.51 -6.83
N ASN A 234 -9.88 37.16 -5.92
CA ASN A 234 -9.86 38.61 -5.83
C ASN A 234 -8.58 39.07 -6.52
N ASP A 235 -8.72 39.77 -7.63
CA ASP A 235 -7.62 40.42 -8.34
C ASP A 235 -6.94 41.45 -7.41
N THR A 236 -5.82 41.05 -6.79
CA THR A 236 -4.98 41.91 -5.94
C THR A 236 -4.05 42.82 -6.75
N SER A 237 -4.21 42.87 -8.07
CA SER A 237 -3.35 43.62 -9.01
C SER A 237 -3.33 45.14 -8.77
N GLY A 238 -4.27 45.67 -7.98
CA GLY A 238 -4.36 47.10 -7.65
C GLY A 238 -3.68 47.56 -6.35
N LEU A 239 -3.08 46.66 -5.54
CA LEU A 239 -2.56 47.00 -4.21
C LEU A 239 -1.02 47.04 -4.10
N VAL A 240 -0.30 46.74 -5.17
CA VAL A 240 1.18 46.77 -5.22
C VAL A 240 1.65 47.87 -6.19
N PRO A 241 2.51 48.81 -5.79
CA PRO A 241 3.12 49.74 -6.73
C PRO A 241 4.01 48.98 -7.74
N GLN A 242 3.62 48.99 -9.02
CA GLN A 242 4.41 48.39 -10.09
C GLN A 242 5.74 49.13 -10.27
N ARG A 243 6.86 48.39 -10.28
CA ARG A 243 8.08 48.81 -10.98
C ARG A 243 8.37 47.83 -12.10
N GLN A 244 8.52 48.37 -13.30
CA GLN A 244 9.07 47.69 -14.46
C GLN A 244 10.55 47.33 -14.23
N LYS A 245 10.93 46.11 -14.64
CA LYS A 245 12.21 45.73 -15.25
C LYS A 245 12.06 44.28 -15.73
N GLU A 246 11.83 44.09 -17.03
CA GLU A 246 12.83 43.90 -18.09
C GLU A 246 13.20 42.42 -18.20
N SER A 247 12.78 41.86 -19.34
CA SER A 247 12.98 40.52 -19.85
C SER A 247 14.46 40.18 -19.94
N ASP A 248 14.83 38.93 -19.67
CA ASP A 248 15.99 38.32 -20.31
C ASP A 248 15.93 36.78 -20.24
N TYR A 249 15.84 36.22 -21.46
CA TYR A 249 16.28 34.91 -21.95
C TYR A 249 15.52 33.61 -21.63
N GLU A 250 14.97 33.07 -22.73
CA GLU A 250 14.64 31.66 -23.00
C GLU A 250 15.80 30.70 -22.67
N ASN A 251 15.48 29.51 -22.15
CA ASN A 251 15.97 28.29 -22.80
C ASN A 251 15.11 27.04 -22.50
N SER A 252 14.47 26.57 -23.56
CA SER A 252 14.14 25.21 -23.99
C SER A 252 14.51 24.01 -23.10
N ASP A 253 13.49 23.25 -22.71
CA ASP A 253 13.59 21.81 -22.45
C ASP A 253 13.32 21.02 -23.73
N PRO A 254 14.05 19.93 -24.02
CA PRO A 254 13.52 18.82 -24.81
C PRO A 254 13.31 17.56 -23.97
N VAL A 255 12.11 17.01 -24.18
CA VAL A 255 11.56 15.72 -23.71
C VAL A 255 12.51 14.54 -23.96
N PRO A 256 12.68 13.57 -23.03
CA PRO A 256 13.36 12.31 -23.33
C PRO A 256 12.40 11.31 -23.99
N GLN A 257 12.67 10.92 -25.24
CA GLN A 257 12.03 9.76 -25.87
C GLN A 257 12.80 8.46 -25.58
N LEU A 258 12.03 7.39 -25.33
CA LEU A 258 12.48 6.01 -25.30
C LEU A 258 13.19 5.62 -26.60
N GLN A 259 14.35 4.95 -26.48
CA GLN A 259 14.90 4.14 -27.56
C GLN A 259 15.01 2.68 -27.11
N ASN A 260 14.14 1.86 -27.69
CA ASN A 260 14.37 0.44 -27.95
C ASN A 260 15.03 0.34 -29.33
N VAL A 261 16.19 -0.32 -29.45
CA VAL A 261 16.60 -0.96 -30.70
C VAL A 261 17.33 -2.25 -30.40
N SER A 262 16.85 -3.33 -31.01
CA SER A 262 17.48 -4.65 -31.13
C SER A 262 18.23 -4.80 -32.46
N SER A 263 19.24 -5.69 -32.43
CA SER A 263 19.77 -6.60 -33.47
C SER A 263 21.03 -6.26 -34.30
N SER A 264 22.00 -7.17 -34.17
CA SER A 264 22.68 -7.97 -35.22
C SER A 264 24.03 -7.52 -35.83
N ALA A 265 25.07 -8.28 -35.41
CA ALA A 265 26.08 -9.01 -36.19
C ALA A 265 27.41 -8.36 -36.67
N ASP A 266 28.44 -9.16 -36.36
CA ASP A 266 29.71 -9.44 -37.06
C ASP A 266 31.04 -8.71 -36.75
N ALA A 267 31.93 -9.52 -36.17
CA ALA A 267 33.36 -9.74 -36.42
C ALA A 267 34.36 -8.58 -36.30
N HIS A 268 35.23 -8.62 -35.27
CA HIS A 268 36.67 -8.91 -35.43
C HIS A 268 37.37 -9.07 -34.06
N VAL A 269 38.26 -10.06 -33.96
CA VAL A 269 39.21 -10.30 -32.85
C VAL A 269 40.53 -9.62 -33.23
N PRO A 270 41.24 -8.92 -32.31
CA PRO A 270 42.48 -9.51 -31.78
C PRO A 270 42.79 -9.21 -30.29
N SER A 271 43.30 -10.26 -29.65
CA SER A 271 44.45 -10.40 -28.74
C SER A 271 45.00 -9.23 -27.87
N GLN A 272 45.41 -9.66 -26.67
CA GLN A 272 46.44 -9.15 -25.73
C GLN A 272 45.90 -8.48 -24.44
N GLN A 273 46.02 -9.12 -23.26
CA GLN A 273 47.20 -9.34 -22.39
C GLN A 273 47.37 -8.19 -21.37
N GLU A 274 47.05 -8.48 -20.10
CA GLU A 274 47.89 -8.32 -18.89
C GLU A 274 47.12 -7.85 -17.63
N LEU A 275 47.37 -8.60 -16.55
CA LEU A 275 47.15 -8.38 -15.11
C LEU A 275 45.72 -8.50 -14.55
#